data_AF-A0A7J3MVE5-F1
#
_entry.id   AF-A0A7J3MVE5-F1
#
_cell.length_a   1.000
_cell.length_b   1.000
_cell.length_c   1.000
_cell.angle_alpha   90.00
_cell.angle_beta   90.00
_cell.angle_gamma   90.00
#
_symmetry.space_group_name_H-M   'P 1'
#
loop_
_entity.id
_entity.type
_entity.pdbx_description
1 polymer ?
#
loop_
_entity_poly.entity_id
_entity_poly.type
_entity_poly.pdbx_seq_one_letter_code
_entity_poly.pdbx_strand_id
1 'polypeptide(L)'
;MSSIRESTGNGSSMTNQETDSAINLGGASKKLSTLLDNYYVRKIAYSALTLLGISILIFIIARILPGDPARLALGPRAPEDVVEQYRQALRLHEPLYVQYFAWLMDVFHGRLGISLVTFRDVTTDIAEFLPATIEL
;
A
#
# COMPACT_ATOMS: atom_id res chain seq x y z
N MET A 1 46.84 -70.74 19.08
CA MET A 1 46.49 -70.47 17.67
C MET A 1 45.06 -69.92 17.63
N SER A 2 44.86 -68.64 17.89
CA SER A 2 43.54 -67.98 17.82
C SER A 2 43.72 -66.67 17.07
N SER A 3 43.24 -66.64 15.82
CA SER A 3 43.32 -65.47 14.94
C SER A 3 42.41 -64.37 15.44
N ILE A 4 43.00 -63.23 15.78
CA ILE A 4 42.31 -61.94 15.88
C ILE A 4 41.83 -61.59 14.46
N ARG A 5 40.51 -61.47 14.26
CA ARG A 5 39.92 -60.88 13.07
C ARG A 5 39.56 -59.43 13.39
N GLU A 6 40.24 -58.51 12.73
CA GLU A 6 39.94 -57.08 12.75
C GLU A 6 38.53 -56.80 12.21
N SER A 7 37.76 -56.06 13.00
CA SER A 7 36.49 -55.46 12.60
C SER A 7 36.78 -54.13 11.88
N THR A 8 37.13 -54.21 10.60
CA THR A 8 37.15 -53.04 9.72
C THR A 8 35.77 -52.86 9.11
N GLY A 9 34.94 -52.02 9.69
CA GLY A 9 33.68 -51.65 9.10
C GLY A 9 33.06 -50.50 9.86
N ASN A 10 32.65 -49.47 9.12
CA ASN A 10 31.75 -48.40 9.55
C ASN A 10 32.37 -47.05 9.95
N GLY A 11 33.26 -46.49 9.11
CA GLY A 11 33.58 -45.05 9.12
C GLY A 11 32.79 -44.21 8.10
N SER A 12 32.21 -44.85 7.09
CA SER A 12 31.56 -44.20 5.93
C SER A 12 30.07 -43.88 6.11
N SER A 13 29.42 -44.42 7.14
CA SER A 13 27.98 -44.20 7.37
C SER A 13 27.70 -42.94 8.19
N MET A 14 28.66 -42.48 9.00
CA MET A 14 28.52 -41.24 9.79
C MET A 14 28.75 -39.99 8.94
N THR A 15 29.59 -40.06 7.90
CA THR A 15 29.92 -38.93 7.01
C THR A 15 28.76 -38.54 6.11
N ASN A 16 27.97 -39.51 5.63
CA ASN A 16 26.85 -39.24 4.74
C ASN A 16 25.65 -38.60 5.46
N GLN A 17 25.47 -38.90 6.74
CA GLN A 17 24.33 -38.42 7.53
C GLN A 17 24.45 -36.92 7.89
N GLU A 18 25.68 -36.43 8.07
CA GLU A 18 25.97 -35.01 8.32
C GLU A 18 25.82 -34.17 7.05
N THR A 19 26.24 -34.71 5.89
CA THR A 19 26.04 -34.07 4.59
C THR A 19 24.56 -34.00 4.19
N ASP A 20 23.79 -35.06 4.45
CA ASP A 20 22.35 -35.07 4.15
C ASP A 20 21.58 -34.08 5.02
N SER A 21 22.01 -33.90 6.27
CA SER A 21 21.42 -32.92 7.20
C SER A 21 21.68 -31.48 6.75
N ALA A 22 22.92 -31.16 6.33
CA ALA A 22 23.27 -29.82 5.86
C ALA A 22 22.56 -29.43 4.55
N ILE A 23 22.38 -30.38 3.62
CA ILE A 23 21.68 -30.18 2.34
C ILE A 23 20.18 -29.91 2.59
N ASN A 24 19.55 -30.61 3.55
CA ASN A 24 18.12 -30.47 3.85
C ASN A 24 17.79 -29.11 4.50
N LEU A 25 18.68 -28.60 5.37
CA LEU A 25 18.54 -27.31 6.03
C LEU A 25 18.59 -26.12 5.03
N GLY A 26 19.45 -26.19 4.02
CA GLY A 26 19.55 -25.16 2.98
C GLY A 26 18.30 -25.05 2.09
N GLY A 27 17.68 -26.19 1.77
CA GLY A 27 16.42 -26.24 1.02
C GLY A 27 15.23 -25.72 1.82
N ALA A 28 15.16 -26.07 3.10
CA ALA A 28 14.10 -25.60 4.01
C ALA A 28 14.13 -24.07 4.17
N SER A 29 15.31 -23.45 4.32
CA SER A 29 15.46 -22.00 4.46
C SER A 29 14.97 -21.21 3.24
N LYS A 30 15.34 -21.61 2.01
CA LYS A 30 14.84 -20.94 0.78
C LYS A 30 13.34 -21.13 0.59
N LYS A 31 12.81 -22.28 0.98
CA LYS A 31 11.37 -22.54 0.92
C LYS A 31 10.63 -21.63 1.90
N LEU A 32 11.16 -21.46 3.12
CA LEU A 32 10.62 -20.54 4.11
C LEU A 32 10.63 -19.09 3.61
N SER A 33 11.73 -18.59 3.04
CA SER A 33 11.76 -17.21 2.51
C SER A 33 10.76 -17.01 1.36
N THR A 34 10.68 -17.95 0.41
CA THR A 34 9.75 -17.86 -0.72
C THR A 34 8.28 -17.94 -0.29
N LEU A 35 7.98 -18.76 0.74
CA LEU A 35 6.64 -18.85 1.32
C LEU A 35 6.27 -17.59 2.11
N LEU A 36 7.23 -17.01 2.85
CA LEU A 36 7.06 -15.75 3.57
C LEU A 36 6.84 -14.61 2.56
N ASP A 37 7.68 -14.48 1.53
CA ASP A 37 7.55 -13.47 0.48
C ASP A 37 6.20 -13.57 -0.23
N ASN A 38 5.76 -14.78 -0.58
CA ASN A 38 4.43 -14.99 -1.17
C ASN A 38 3.29 -14.63 -0.21
N TYR A 39 3.44 -14.91 1.10
CA TYR A 39 2.44 -14.53 2.10
C TYR A 39 2.37 -13.01 2.29
N TYR A 40 3.51 -12.31 2.40
CA TYR A 40 3.57 -10.86 2.52
C TYR A 40 3.05 -10.16 1.25
N VAL A 41 3.44 -10.61 0.05
CA VAL A 41 2.93 -10.07 -1.22
C VAL A 41 1.41 -10.27 -1.31
N ARG A 42 0.92 -11.47 -0.98
CA ARG A 42 -0.52 -11.74 -0.99
C ARG A 42 -1.27 -10.86 0.01
N LYS A 43 -0.72 -10.65 1.20
CA LYS A 43 -1.30 -9.78 2.22
C LYS A 43 -1.33 -8.31 1.77
N ILE A 44 -0.23 -7.81 1.20
CA ILE A 44 -0.15 -6.45 0.65
C ILE A 44 -1.14 -6.28 -0.50
N ALA A 45 -1.26 -7.26 -1.40
CA ALA A 45 -2.20 -7.22 -2.51
C ALA A 45 -3.66 -7.16 -2.02
N TYR A 46 -4.04 -7.98 -1.05
CA TYR A 46 -5.38 -7.92 -0.45
C TYR A 46 -5.64 -6.59 0.26
N SER A 47 -4.65 -6.08 1.02
CA SER A 47 -4.76 -4.77 1.67
C SER A 47 -4.94 -3.65 0.65
N ALA A 48 -4.13 -3.64 -0.41
CA ALA A 48 -4.21 -2.65 -1.49
C ALA A 48 -5.57 -2.71 -2.21
N LEU A 49 -6.06 -3.91 -2.52
CA LEU A 49 -7.38 -4.10 -3.14
C LEU A 49 -8.51 -3.60 -2.22
N THR A 50 -8.41 -3.88 -0.92
CA THR A 50 -9.39 -3.42 0.08
C THR A 50 -9.37 -1.89 0.18
N LEU A 51 -8.19 -1.29 0.28
CA LEU A 51 -8.04 0.18 0.29
C LEU A 51 -8.57 0.81 -0.99
N LEU A 52 -8.29 0.19 -2.15
CA LEU A 52 -8.81 0.65 -3.43
C LEU A 52 -10.35 0.62 -3.42
N GLY A 53 -10.95 -0.49 -3.01
CA GLY A 53 -12.41 -0.63 -2.91
C GLY A 53 -13.04 0.40 -1.98
N ILE A 54 -12.45 0.60 -0.79
CA ILE A 54 -12.90 1.63 0.16
C ILE A 54 -12.72 3.04 -0.42
N SER A 55 -11.60 3.32 -1.09
CA SER A 55 -11.35 4.62 -1.70
C SER A 55 -12.37 4.96 -2.79
N ILE A 56 -12.73 3.97 -3.63
CA ILE A 56 -13.77 4.11 -4.66
C ILE A 56 -15.11 4.39 -3.99
N LEU A 57 -15.46 3.63 -2.94
CA LEU A 57 -16.71 3.80 -2.22
C LEU A 57 -16.82 5.20 -1.61
N ILE A 58 -15.79 5.67 -0.90
CA ILE A 58 -15.74 7.01 -0.31
C ILE A 58 -15.83 8.07 -1.41
N PHE A 59 -15.09 7.91 -2.51
CA PHE A 59 -15.10 8.83 -3.63
C PHE A 59 -16.50 8.96 -4.25
N ILE A 60 -17.17 7.84 -4.50
CA ILE A 60 -18.53 7.81 -5.03
C ILE A 60 -19.50 8.50 -4.07
N ILE A 61 -19.45 8.18 -2.77
CA ILE A 61 -20.31 8.81 -1.76
C ILE A 61 -20.08 10.32 -1.74
N ALA A 62 -18.83 10.77 -1.74
CA ALA A 62 -18.47 12.18 -1.74
C ALA A 62 -18.95 12.92 -3.01
N ARG A 63 -19.05 12.24 -4.15
CA ARG A 63 -19.51 12.82 -5.42
C ARG A 63 -21.03 12.71 -5.63
N ILE A 64 -21.70 11.77 -5.00
CA ILE A 64 -23.17 11.60 -5.04
C ILE A 64 -23.87 12.47 -3.98
N LEU A 65 -23.15 12.89 -2.93
CA LEU A 65 -23.69 13.70 -1.86
C LEU A 65 -24.43 14.93 -2.43
N PRO A 66 -25.68 15.21 -1.99
CA PRO A 66 -26.43 16.36 -2.47
C PRO A 66 -25.77 17.65 -2.00
N GLY A 67 -25.07 18.30 -2.92
CA GLY A 67 -24.30 19.50 -2.67
C GLY A 67 -23.25 19.68 -3.75
N ASP A 68 -23.09 20.90 -4.26
CA ASP A 68 -22.03 21.16 -5.24
C ASP A 68 -20.68 21.26 -4.52
N PRO A 69 -19.73 20.33 -4.74
CA PRO A 69 -18.45 20.34 -4.05
C PRO A 69 -17.66 21.62 -4.32
N ALA A 70 -17.84 22.27 -5.47
CA ALA A 70 -17.23 23.57 -5.73
C ALA A 70 -17.83 24.68 -4.84
N ARG A 71 -19.15 24.66 -4.62
CA ARG A 71 -19.84 25.60 -3.72
C ARG A 71 -19.59 25.30 -2.25
N LEU A 72 -19.41 24.03 -1.88
CA LEU A 72 -19.00 23.66 -0.52
C LEU A 72 -17.58 24.14 -0.22
N ALA A 73 -16.68 24.06 -1.21
CA ALA A 73 -15.30 24.53 -1.11
C ALA A 73 -15.18 26.06 -1.01
N LEU A 74 -15.89 26.79 -1.86
CA LEU A 74 -15.80 28.26 -1.92
C LEU A 74 -16.76 28.96 -0.94
N GLY A 75 -17.70 28.21 -0.36
CA GLY A 75 -18.74 28.71 0.50
C GLY A 75 -19.99 29.22 -0.25
N PRO A 76 -21.12 29.36 0.45
CA PRO A 76 -22.42 29.66 -0.16
C PRO A 76 -22.53 31.07 -0.76
N ARG A 77 -21.61 31.98 -0.44
CA ARG A 77 -21.59 33.37 -0.92
C ARG A 77 -20.66 33.60 -2.12
N ALA A 78 -19.98 32.56 -2.59
CA ALA A 78 -19.07 32.67 -3.73
C ALA A 78 -19.85 33.05 -5.00
N PRO A 79 -19.36 34.02 -5.80
CA PRO A 79 -19.92 34.36 -7.10
C PRO A 79 -20.01 33.14 -8.03
N GLU A 80 -21.08 33.06 -8.84
CA GLU A 80 -21.33 31.88 -9.70
C GLU A 80 -20.22 31.63 -10.73
N ASP A 81 -19.64 32.71 -11.26
CA ASP A 81 -18.53 32.67 -12.21
C ASP A 81 -17.27 32.04 -11.61
N VAL A 82 -16.99 32.33 -10.33
CA VAL A 82 -15.86 31.72 -9.59
C VAL A 82 -16.16 30.25 -9.29
N VAL A 83 -17.41 29.92 -8.92
CA VAL A 83 -17.83 28.53 -8.68
C VAL A 83 -17.70 27.69 -9.94
N GLU A 84 -18.11 28.20 -11.09
CA GLU A 84 -18.00 27.48 -12.37
C GLU A 84 -16.54 27.27 -12.80
N GLN A 85 -15.69 28.29 -12.66
CA GLN A 85 -14.25 28.14 -12.91
C GLN A 85 -13.61 27.09 -12.01
N TYR A 86 -13.97 27.09 -10.72
CA TYR A 86 -13.48 26.10 -9.76
C TYR A 86 -14.03 24.70 -10.06
N ARG A 87 -15.27 24.62 -10.56
CA ARG A 87 -15.89 23.36 -10.98
C ARG A 87 -15.14 22.73 -12.15
N GLN A 88 -14.72 23.54 -13.11
CA GLN A 88 -13.88 23.11 -14.23
C GLN A 88 -12.49 22.68 -13.75
N ALA A 89 -11.87 23.44 -12.83
CA ALA A 89 -10.57 23.09 -12.26
C ALA A 89 -10.59 21.74 -11.52
N LEU A 90 -11.70 21.42 -10.83
CA LEU A 90 -11.92 20.14 -10.15
C LEU A 90 -12.36 18.98 -11.06
N ARG A 91 -12.44 19.21 -12.38
CA ARG A 91 -12.90 18.23 -13.39
C ARG A 91 -14.29 17.67 -13.10
N LEU A 92 -15.15 18.44 -12.44
CA LEU A 92 -16.47 17.97 -12.01
C LEU A 92 -17.42 17.68 -13.18
N HIS A 93 -17.11 18.20 -14.38
CA HIS A 93 -17.83 17.93 -15.62
C HIS A 93 -17.41 16.62 -16.31
N GLU A 94 -16.29 16.02 -15.91
CA GLU A 94 -15.81 14.78 -16.50
C GLU A 94 -16.56 13.56 -15.94
N PRO A 95 -16.59 12.42 -16.65
CA PRO A 95 -17.14 11.19 -16.10
C PRO A 95 -16.44 10.77 -14.80
N LEU A 96 -17.19 10.21 -13.84
CA LEU A 96 -16.69 9.87 -12.50
C LEU A 96 -15.42 9.01 -12.50
N TYR A 97 -15.30 8.08 -13.45
CA TYR A 97 -14.10 7.24 -13.56
C TYR A 97 -12.86 8.07 -13.90
N VAL A 98 -12.97 9.08 -14.78
CA VAL A 98 -11.84 9.95 -15.13
C VAL A 98 -11.43 10.78 -13.92
N GLN A 99 -12.40 11.34 -13.20
CA GLN A 99 -12.15 12.08 -11.98
C GLN A 99 -11.43 11.24 -10.93
N TYR A 100 -11.87 9.98 -10.75
CA TYR A 100 -11.25 9.06 -9.79
C TYR A 100 -9.81 8.70 -10.18
N PHE A 101 -9.55 8.36 -11.45
CA PHE A 101 -8.19 8.03 -11.90
C PHE A 101 -7.24 9.23 -11.82
N ALA A 102 -7.72 10.43 -12.15
CA ALA A 102 -6.94 11.66 -11.99
C ALA A 102 -6.57 11.89 -10.52
N TRP A 103 -7.56 11.83 -9.62
CA TRP A 103 -7.35 11.96 -8.18
C TRP A 103 -6.40 10.88 -7.64
N LEU A 104 -6.58 9.63 -8.05
CA LEU A 104 -5.75 8.52 -7.61
C LEU A 104 -4.30 8.70 -8.04
N MET A 105 -4.06 9.15 -9.29
CA MET A 105 -2.71 9.48 -9.76
C MET A 105 -2.11 10.63 -8.96
N ASP A 106 -2.86 11.69 -8.68
CA ASP A 106 -2.37 12.82 -7.87
C ASP A 106 -1.97 12.37 -6.46
N VAL A 107 -2.78 11.52 -5.82
CA VAL A 107 -2.45 10.92 -4.51
C VAL A 107 -1.13 10.14 -4.56
N PHE A 108 -0.90 9.32 -5.60
CA PHE A 108 0.37 8.60 -5.76
C PHE A 108 1.58 9.52 -6.01
N HIS A 109 1.36 10.71 -6.56
CA HIS A 109 2.41 11.73 -6.72
C HIS A 109 2.56 12.62 -5.47
N GLY A 110 1.86 12.33 -4.38
CA GLY A 110 1.88 13.13 -3.16
C GLY A 110 1.11 14.45 -3.27
N ARG A 111 0.27 14.62 -4.30
CA ARG A 111 -0.64 15.75 -4.47
C ARG A 111 -2.01 15.36 -3.94
N LEU A 112 -2.27 15.65 -2.67
CA LEU A 112 -3.54 15.31 -2.02
C LEU A 112 -4.67 16.29 -2.34
N GLY A 113 -4.37 17.35 -3.08
CA GLY A 113 -5.29 18.42 -3.45
C GLY A 113 -5.15 19.66 -2.57
N ILE A 114 -6.03 20.63 -2.79
CA ILE A 114 -6.08 21.90 -2.07
C ILE A 114 -7.04 21.77 -0.89
N SER A 115 -6.59 22.25 0.27
CA SER A 115 -7.42 22.35 1.47
C SER A 115 -8.51 23.39 1.29
N LEU A 116 -9.74 23.03 1.67
CA LEU A 116 -10.89 23.93 1.61
C LEU A 116 -10.90 24.98 2.74
N VAL A 117 -10.01 24.82 3.73
CA VAL A 117 -9.91 25.70 4.90
C VAL A 117 -8.75 26.68 4.72
N THR A 118 -7.57 26.16 4.38
CA THR A 118 -6.32 26.93 4.31
C THR A 118 -5.97 27.37 2.89
N PHE A 119 -6.69 26.90 1.87
CA PHE A 119 -6.48 27.20 0.45
C PHE A 119 -5.05 26.92 -0.06
N ARG A 120 -4.33 26.01 0.60
CA ARG A 120 -3.00 25.51 0.19
C ARG A 120 -3.01 24.00 0.04
N ASP A 121 -1.92 23.43 -0.46
CA ASP A 121 -1.80 21.98 -0.63
C ASP A 121 -1.97 21.25 0.71
N VAL A 122 -2.85 20.25 0.73
CA VAL A 122 -3.10 19.39 1.92
C VAL A 122 -1.81 18.69 2.36
N THR A 123 -0.92 18.37 1.43
CA THR A 123 0.38 17.78 1.73
C THR A 123 1.24 18.71 2.60
N THR A 124 1.18 20.03 2.38
CA THR A 124 1.86 21.02 3.21
C THR A 124 1.26 21.07 4.61
N ASP A 125 -0.08 21.07 4.72
CA ASP A 125 -0.76 21.00 6.01
C ASP A 125 -0.32 19.76 6.80
N ILE A 126 -0.35 18.59 6.17
CA ILE A 126 0.04 17.32 6.80
C ILE A 126 1.51 17.36 7.24
N ALA A 127 2.42 17.86 6.42
CA ALA A 127 3.83 17.96 6.77
C ALA A 127 4.10 18.91 7.95
N GLU A 128 3.30 19.97 8.08
CA GLU A 128 3.41 20.95 9.17
C GLU A 128 2.88 20.38 10.49
N PHE A 129 1.76 19.63 10.47
CA PHE A 129 1.10 19.14 11.68
C PHE A 129 1.51 17.71 12.11
N LEU A 130 2.04 16.89 11.21
CA LEU A 130 2.47 15.52 11.53
C LEU A 130 3.48 15.45 12.69
N PRO A 131 4.56 16.26 12.71
CA PRO A 131 5.57 16.19 13.77
C PRO A 131 4.98 16.38 15.16
N ALA A 132 4.07 17.36 15.30
CA ALA A 132 3.40 17.63 16.56
C ALA A 132 2.55 16.44 17.03
N THR A 133 1.92 15.69 16.10
CA THR A 133 1.10 14.51 16.46
C THR A 133 1.94 13.32 16.91
N ILE A 134 3.17 13.19 16.39
CA ILE A 134 4.09 12.10 16.75
C ILE A 134 4.75 12.37 18.12
N GLU A 135 4.83 13.63 18.53
CA GLU A 135 5.40 14.04 19.82
C GLU A 135 4.46 13.81 21.01
N LEU A 136 3.14 13.69 20.79
CA LEU A 136 2.14 13.38 21.84
C LEU A 136 2.16 11.91 22.28
#